data_AF-A0A965PRL5-F1
#
_entry.id   AF-A0A965PRL5-F1
#
_cell.length_a   1.000
_cell.length_b   1.000
_cell.length_c   1.000
_cell.angle_alpha   90.00
_cell.angle_beta   90.00
_cell.angle_gamma   90.00
#
_symmetry.space_group_name_H-M   'P 1'
#
loop_
_entity.id
_entity.type
_entity.pdbx_description
1 polymer ?
#
loop_
_entity_poly.entity_id
_entity_poly.type
_entity_poly.pdbx_seq_one_letter_code
_entity_poly.pdbx_strand_id
1 'polypeptide(L)'
;MIQAIVDRAAEETRDVSEVELANIEALNVEIKKLDERIEQISDIELRNAKAAELAAKVDSTKPATEKREAIKVISEPVTYHERSENSFLSDAVKAHFNTDVEASDRIRRHQEEMRVEYRAASTSSFSGLVVPQYLVDLYAPLARAGRPFADASRKHTLPPQGMSVVLS
;
A
#
# COMPACT_ATOMS: atom_id res chain seq x y z
N MET A 1 -27.71 38.86 -15.45
CA MET A 1 -27.03 38.75 -16.76
C MET A 1 -27.89 37.96 -17.74
N ILE A 2 -28.30 36.73 -17.41
CA ILE A 2 -29.18 35.89 -18.26
C ILE A 2 -30.54 36.56 -18.53
N GLN A 3 -31.20 37.11 -17.50
CA GLN A 3 -32.50 37.77 -17.65
C GLN A 3 -32.49 38.92 -18.67
N ALA A 4 -31.46 39.78 -18.61
CA ALA A 4 -31.32 40.91 -19.53
C ALA A 4 -31.10 40.48 -21.00
N ILE A 5 -30.55 39.29 -21.23
CA ILE A 5 -30.36 38.73 -22.58
C ILE A 5 -31.69 38.19 -23.10
N VAL A 6 -32.49 37.54 -22.25
CA VAL A 6 -33.83 37.03 -22.59
C VAL A 6 -34.78 38.17 -22.92
N ASP A 7 -34.77 39.24 -22.11
CA ASP A 7 -35.62 40.41 -22.32
C ASP A 7 -35.26 41.15 -23.63
N ARG A 8 -33.96 41.27 -23.94
CA ARG A 8 -33.46 41.84 -25.20
C ARG A 8 -33.88 41.03 -26.43
N ALA A 9 -33.82 39.70 -26.33
CA ALA A 9 -34.25 38.80 -27.40
C ALA A 9 -35.77 38.85 -27.62
N ALA A 10 -36.56 39.11 -26.57
CA ALA A 10 -38.01 39.24 -26.66
C ALA A 10 -38.48 40.54 -27.35
N GLU A 11 -37.68 41.61 -27.29
CA GLU A 11 -37.96 42.89 -27.96
C GLU A 11 -37.52 42.92 -29.43
N GLU A 12 -36.71 41.96 -29.87
CA GLU A 12 -36.10 41.93 -31.20
C GLU A 12 -37.00 41.20 -32.23
N THR A 13 -37.49 41.94 -33.23
CA THR A 13 -38.49 41.45 -34.21
C THR A 13 -37.88 41.06 -35.56
N ARG A 14 -36.56 40.83 -35.64
CA ARG A 14 -35.88 40.44 -36.88
C ARG A 14 -36.00 38.93 -37.10
N ASP A 15 -36.15 38.52 -38.36
CA ASP A 15 -36.12 37.10 -38.73
C ASP A 15 -34.72 36.52 -38.49
N VAL A 16 -34.68 35.27 -38.02
CA VAL A 16 -33.45 34.53 -37.74
C VAL A 16 -32.70 34.27 -39.05
N SER A 17 -31.41 34.61 -39.11
CA SER A 17 -30.59 34.31 -40.28
C SER A 17 -30.34 32.80 -40.42
N GLU A 18 -30.01 32.32 -41.63
CA GLU A 18 -29.70 30.90 -41.87
C GLU A 18 -28.55 30.39 -40.98
N VAL A 19 -27.58 31.25 -40.66
CA VAL A 19 -26.44 30.93 -39.78
C VAL A 19 -26.88 30.77 -38.33
N GLU A 20 -27.77 31.65 -37.85
CA GLU A 20 -28.32 31.57 -36.51
C GLU A 20 -29.26 30.37 -36.35
N LEU A 21 -30.03 30.03 -37.40
CA LEU A 21 -30.88 28.85 -37.42
C LEU A 21 -30.06 27.56 -37.29
N ALA A 22 -28.95 27.45 -38.03
CA ALA A 22 -28.01 26.32 -37.90
C ALA A 22 -27.39 26.24 -36.49
N ASN A 23 -27.07 27.37 -35.87
CA ASN A 23 -26.55 27.41 -34.49
C ASN A 23 -27.61 26.99 -33.47
N ILE A 24 -28.86 27.41 -33.65
CA ILE A 24 -29.98 27.01 -32.78
C ILE A 24 -30.23 25.51 -32.90
N GLU A 25 -30.19 24.94 -34.11
CA GLU A 25 -30.29 23.50 -34.33
C GLU A 25 -29.15 22.73 -33.64
N ALA A 26 -27.91 23.21 -33.75
CA ALA A 26 -26.77 22.61 -33.06
C ALA A 26 -26.93 22.66 -31.53
N LEU A 27 -27.33 23.81 -30.97
CA LEU A 27 -27.59 23.96 -29.53
C LEU A 27 -28.75 23.06 -29.06
N ASN A 28 -29.79 22.87 -29.87
CA ASN A 28 -30.88 21.95 -29.56
C ASN A 28 -30.41 20.49 -29.48
N VAL A 29 -29.44 20.08 -30.31
CA VAL A 29 -28.84 18.75 -30.22
C VAL A 29 -28.02 18.61 -28.94
N GLU A 30 -27.27 19.65 -28.56
CA GLU A 30 -26.50 19.64 -27.31
C GLU A 30 -27.41 19.61 -26.06
N ILE A 31 -28.51 20.36 -26.07
CA ILE A 31 -29.52 20.34 -25.00
C ILE A 31 -30.06 18.92 -24.81
N LYS A 32 -30.48 18.25 -25.90
CA LYS A 32 -30.97 16.86 -25.82
C LYS A 32 -29.94 15.92 -25.22
N LYS A 33 -28.67 16.06 -25.59
CA LYS A 33 -27.57 15.25 -25.03
C LYS A 33 -27.33 15.54 -23.53
N LEU A 34 -27.48 16.79 -23.11
CA LEU A 34 -27.38 17.16 -21.71
C LEU A 34 -28.56 16.61 -20.90
N ASP A 35 -29.78 16.67 -21.44
CA ASP A 35 -30.97 16.09 -20.80
C ASP A 35 -30.84 14.58 -20.58
N GLU A 36 -30.38 13.83 -21.60
CA GLU A 36 -30.08 12.40 -21.48
C GLU A 36 -29.05 12.11 -20.38
N ARG A 37 -28.03 12.97 -20.24
CA ARG A 37 -26.99 12.81 -19.22
C ARG A 37 -27.50 13.15 -17.82
N ILE A 38 -28.37 14.15 -17.69
CA ILE A 38 -29.04 14.47 -16.42
C ILE A 38 -29.91 13.31 -15.98
N GLU A 39 -30.69 12.72 -16.90
CA GLU A 39 -31.52 11.56 -16.63
C GLU A 39 -30.66 10.40 -16.09
N GLN A 40 -29.59 10.03 -16.80
CA GLN A 40 -28.66 8.97 -16.37
C GLN A 40 -28.07 9.19 -14.98
N ILE A 41 -27.63 10.42 -14.67
CA ILE A 41 -27.04 10.75 -13.37
C ILE A 41 -28.11 10.69 -12.27
N SER A 42 -29.29 11.25 -12.51
CA SER A 42 -30.40 11.22 -11.55
C SER A 42 -30.82 9.79 -11.22
N ASP A 43 -30.80 8.90 -12.20
CA ASP A 43 -31.10 7.48 -12.04
C ASP A 43 -30.06 6.77 -11.16
N ILE A 44 -28.79 7.09 -11.34
CA ILE A 44 -27.69 6.57 -10.51
C ILE A 44 -27.83 7.10 -9.08
N GLU A 45 -28.14 8.38 -8.89
CA GLU A 45 -28.34 8.96 -7.56
C GLU A 45 -29.53 8.32 -6.84
N LEU A 46 -30.65 8.08 -7.53
CA LEU A 46 -31.79 7.37 -6.98
C LEU A 46 -31.46 5.93 -6.59
N ARG A 47 -30.66 5.21 -7.41
CA ARG A 47 -30.21 3.85 -7.08
C ARG A 47 -29.24 3.87 -5.89
N ASN A 48 -28.34 4.83 -5.82
CA ASN A 48 -27.40 5.00 -4.72
C ASN A 48 -28.12 5.37 -3.42
N ALA A 49 -29.11 6.27 -3.48
CA ALA A 49 -29.95 6.62 -2.33
C ALA A 49 -30.73 5.40 -1.82
N LYS A 50 -31.36 4.64 -2.72
CA LYS A 50 -32.04 3.38 -2.37
C LYS A 50 -31.08 2.35 -1.78
N ALA A 51 -29.86 2.21 -2.33
CA ALA A 51 -28.84 1.33 -1.80
C ALA A 51 -28.34 1.77 -0.42
N ALA A 52 -28.18 3.06 -0.19
CA ALA A 52 -27.81 3.63 1.09
C ALA A 52 -28.91 3.44 2.15
N GLU A 53 -30.18 3.63 1.79
CA GLU A 53 -31.32 3.34 2.67
C GLU A 53 -31.43 1.85 3.01
N LEU A 54 -31.17 0.97 2.03
CA LEU A 54 -31.17 -0.47 2.25
C LEU A 54 -30.01 -0.89 3.16
N ALA A 55 -28.82 -0.33 2.95
CA ALA A 55 -27.65 -0.54 3.81
C ALA A 55 -27.92 -0.07 5.25
N ALA A 56 -28.50 1.12 5.41
CA ALA A 56 -28.89 1.64 6.73
C ALA A 56 -29.92 0.73 7.43
N LYS A 57 -30.92 0.22 6.69
CA LYS A 57 -31.91 -0.74 7.23
C LYS A 57 -31.27 -2.07 7.61
N VAL A 58 -30.36 -2.61 6.80
CA VAL A 58 -29.62 -3.85 7.08
C VAL A 58 -28.74 -3.71 8.31
N ASP A 59 -28.09 -2.57 8.50
CA ASP A 59 -27.31 -2.31 9.71
C ASP A 59 -28.19 -2.13 10.96
N SER A 60 -29.40 -1.58 10.82
CA SER A 60 -30.36 -1.46 11.92
C SER A 60 -31.08 -2.76 12.31
N THR A 61 -31.15 -3.75 11.41
CA THR A 61 -31.83 -5.04 11.60
C THR A 61 -30.89 -6.19 11.97
N LYS A 62 -29.57 -5.95 11.98
CA LYS A 62 -28.67 -6.84 12.70
C LYS A 62 -29.05 -6.78 14.18
N PRO A 63 -29.40 -7.91 14.83
CA PRO A 63 -29.39 -7.94 16.28
C PRO A 63 -28.01 -7.47 16.73
N ALA A 64 -27.92 -6.91 17.94
CA ALA A 64 -26.67 -6.66 18.64
C ALA A 64 -25.96 -7.99 18.93
N THR A 65 -25.59 -8.70 17.86
CA THR A 65 -24.52 -9.67 17.82
C THR A 65 -23.36 -8.86 18.34
N GLU A 66 -22.93 -9.23 19.54
CA GLU A 66 -21.68 -8.89 20.18
C GLU A 66 -20.77 -8.11 19.22
N LYS A 67 -20.32 -6.92 19.62
CA LYS A 67 -19.14 -6.29 19.01
C LYS A 67 -17.99 -7.30 19.11
N ARG A 68 -17.97 -8.27 18.21
CA ARG A 68 -16.79 -9.02 17.82
C ARG A 68 -16.03 -7.97 17.07
N GLU A 69 -15.24 -7.21 17.84
CA GLU A 69 -14.14 -6.46 17.28
C GLU A 69 -13.51 -7.40 16.27
N ALA A 70 -13.65 -7.06 14.98
CA ALA A 70 -13.01 -7.83 13.95
C ALA A 70 -11.53 -7.62 14.22
N ILE A 71 -10.91 -8.56 14.93
CA ILE A 71 -9.48 -8.57 15.18
C ILE A 71 -8.86 -8.74 13.80
N LYS A 72 -8.58 -7.61 13.18
CA LYS A 72 -7.85 -7.55 11.92
C LYS A 72 -6.41 -7.84 12.31
N VAL A 73 -6.00 -9.09 12.14
CA VAL A 73 -4.59 -9.47 12.27
C VAL A 73 -3.86 -8.82 11.09
N ILE A 74 -3.19 -7.70 11.37
CA ILE A 74 -2.47 -6.90 10.36
C ILE A 74 -1.13 -7.58 10.01
N SER A 75 -0.55 -8.30 10.96
CA SER A 75 0.70 -9.04 10.80
C SER A 75 0.75 -10.23 11.76
N GLU A 76 1.08 -11.40 11.24
CA GLU A 76 1.44 -12.54 12.08
C GLU A 76 2.87 -12.36 12.61
N PRO A 77 3.16 -12.72 13.87
CA PRO A 77 4.49 -12.62 14.42
C PRO A 77 5.45 -13.58 13.69
N VAL A 78 6.64 -13.09 13.33
CA VAL A 78 7.70 -13.87 12.67
C VAL A 78 8.14 -15.08 13.51
N THR A 79 8.64 -16.12 12.83
CA THR A 79 9.05 -17.40 13.44
C THR A 79 10.08 -17.22 14.58
N TYR A 80 11.02 -16.26 14.44
CA TYR A 80 11.99 -15.93 15.48
C TYR A 80 11.90 -14.46 15.89
N HIS A 81 11.61 -14.22 17.16
CA HIS A 81 11.55 -12.91 17.80
C HIS A 81 11.98 -13.04 19.26
N GLU A 82 12.18 -11.92 19.97
CA GLU A 82 12.75 -11.88 21.33
C GLU A 82 11.97 -12.73 22.35
N ARG A 83 10.66 -12.91 22.14
CA ARG A 83 9.76 -13.68 23.02
C ARG A 83 9.39 -15.05 22.45
N SER A 84 10.07 -15.51 21.39
CA SER A 84 9.83 -16.83 20.80
C SER A 84 10.29 -17.92 21.76
N GLU A 85 9.52 -19.01 21.83
CA GLU A 85 9.94 -20.23 22.52
C GLU A 85 11.08 -20.95 21.78
N ASN A 86 11.27 -20.65 20.48
CA ASN A 86 12.27 -21.28 19.63
C ASN A 86 13.51 -20.39 19.48
N SER A 87 14.70 -20.98 19.66
CA SER A 87 15.97 -20.29 19.49
C SER A 87 16.57 -20.53 18.10
N PHE A 88 16.81 -19.43 17.37
CA PHE A 88 17.39 -19.47 16.03
C PHE A 88 18.77 -20.13 16.01
N LEU A 89 19.64 -19.84 16.99
CA LEU A 89 21.00 -20.38 17.02
C LEU A 89 21.01 -21.89 17.27
N SER A 90 20.17 -22.38 18.20
CA SER A 90 20.09 -23.82 18.44
C SER A 90 19.55 -24.56 17.22
N ASP A 91 18.54 -23.99 16.56
CA ASP A 91 17.98 -24.59 15.36
C ASP A 91 18.97 -24.53 14.19
N ALA A 92 19.74 -23.43 14.05
CA ALA A 92 20.78 -23.31 13.02
C ALA A 92 21.86 -24.38 13.16
N VAL A 93 22.28 -24.69 14.39
CA VAL A 93 23.23 -25.78 14.66
C VAL A 93 22.61 -27.13 14.33
N LYS A 94 21.38 -27.40 14.79
CA LYS A 94 20.68 -28.65 14.51
C LYS A 94 20.45 -28.89 13.01
N ALA A 95 20.11 -27.83 12.27
CA ALA A 95 19.93 -27.88 10.83
C ALA A 95 21.28 -28.07 10.10
N HIS A 96 22.36 -27.45 10.57
CA HIS A 96 23.68 -27.66 10.00
C HIS A 96 24.15 -29.11 10.11
N PHE A 97 23.88 -29.75 11.26
CA PHE A 97 24.20 -31.16 11.49
C PHE A 97 23.08 -32.13 11.04
N ASN A 98 22.01 -31.64 10.41
CA ASN A 98 20.83 -32.42 9.99
C ASN A 98 20.29 -33.35 11.08
N THR A 99 20.34 -32.93 12.35
CA THR A 99 19.91 -33.76 13.49
C THR A 99 18.42 -33.68 13.73
N ASP A 100 17.76 -32.63 13.25
CA ASP A 100 16.36 -32.32 13.52
C ASP A 100 15.69 -31.72 12.28
N VAL A 101 14.67 -32.42 11.78
CA VAL A 101 13.92 -32.02 10.58
C VAL A 101 13.01 -30.83 10.88
N GLU A 102 12.42 -30.76 12.09
CA GLU A 102 11.54 -29.66 12.47
C GLU A 102 12.31 -28.35 12.62
N ALA A 103 13.54 -28.41 13.15
CA ALA A 103 14.45 -27.27 13.20
C ALA A 103 14.77 -26.75 11.80
N SER A 104 15.00 -27.66 10.85
CA SER A 104 15.26 -27.33 9.45
C SER A 104 14.06 -26.66 8.79
N ASP A 105 12.84 -27.13 9.09
CA ASP A 105 11.59 -26.54 8.61
C ASP A 105 11.35 -25.13 9.17
N ARG A 106 11.61 -24.91 10.46
CA ARG A 106 11.50 -23.58 11.06
C ARG A 106 12.48 -22.58 10.44
N ILE A 107 13.71 -22.98 10.16
CA ILE A 107 14.69 -22.13 9.47
C ILE A 107 14.23 -21.79 8.06
N ARG A 108 13.75 -22.76 7.31
CA ARG A 108 13.25 -22.53 5.96
C ARG A 108 12.07 -21.56 5.95
N ARG A 109 11.11 -21.71 6.88
CA ARG A 109 10.00 -20.77 7.05
C ARG A 109 10.50 -19.36 7.36
N HIS A 110 11.44 -19.22 8.29
CA HIS A 110 12.04 -17.93 8.62
C HIS A 110 12.74 -17.29 7.41
N GLN A 111 13.44 -18.06 6.59
CA GLN A 111 14.06 -17.55 5.37
C GLN A 111 13.02 -17.00 4.39
N GLU A 112 11.87 -17.67 4.25
CA GLU A 112 10.77 -17.22 3.39
C GLU A 112 10.14 -15.92 3.93
N GLU A 113 9.88 -15.84 5.24
CA GLU A 113 9.40 -14.62 5.92
C GLU A 113 10.33 -13.42 5.68
N MET A 114 11.63 -13.60 5.92
CA MET A 114 12.63 -12.54 5.75
C MET A 114 12.79 -12.10 4.29
N ARG A 115 12.58 -12.99 3.31
CA ARG A 115 12.60 -12.66 1.88
C ARG A 115 11.43 -11.77 1.47
N VAL A 116 10.27 -11.93 2.09
CA VAL A 116 9.07 -11.14 1.80
C VAL A 116 9.13 -9.79 2.51
N GLU A 117 9.46 -9.77 3.81
CA GLU A 117 9.43 -8.55 4.63
C GLU A 117 10.66 -7.65 4.45
N TYR A 118 11.87 -8.22 4.34
CA TYR A 118 13.14 -7.47 4.38
C TYR A 118 13.93 -7.58 3.08
N ARG A 119 13.27 -7.28 1.96
CA ARG A 119 13.84 -7.32 0.59
C ARG A 119 15.08 -6.41 0.37
N ALA A 120 15.58 -5.72 1.39
CA ALA A 120 16.63 -4.71 1.34
C ALA A 120 17.86 -4.98 2.25
N ALA A 121 18.09 -6.22 2.69
CA ALA A 121 19.36 -6.58 3.34
C ALA A 121 20.23 -7.40 2.40
N SER A 122 21.27 -6.79 1.84
CA SER A 122 22.32 -7.44 1.06
C SER A 122 23.13 -8.40 1.94
N THR A 123 22.65 -9.64 2.07
CA THR A 123 23.41 -10.75 2.67
C THR A 123 23.79 -11.73 1.57
N SER A 124 24.51 -11.26 0.55
CA SER A 124 24.95 -12.04 -0.62
C SER A 124 26.07 -13.04 -0.30
N SER A 125 26.42 -13.26 0.96
CA SER A 125 27.61 -14.04 1.35
C SER A 125 27.36 -15.11 2.41
N PHE A 126 26.14 -15.31 2.89
CA PHE A 126 25.81 -16.46 3.73
C PHE A 126 24.84 -17.39 2.99
N SER A 127 25.28 -18.63 2.81
CA SER A 127 24.50 -19.74 2.29
C SER A 127 23.20 -19.92 3.09
N GLY A 128 22.13 -19.26 2.66
CA GLY A 128 20.76 -19.44 3.15
C GLY A 128 20.44 -18.92 4.56
N LEU A 129 21.40 -18.75 5.47
CA LEU A 129 21.09 -18.36 6.86
C LEU A 129 20.99 -16.83 7.03
N VAL A 130 19.75 -16.32 7.08
CA VAL A 130 19.45 -14.95 7.48
C VAL A 130 19.29 -14.91 8.99
N VAL A 131 20.11 -14.10 9.66
CA VAL A 131 20.05 -13.92 11.12
C VAL A 131 18.91 -12.96 11.47
N PRO A 132 18.01 -13.30 12.42
CA PRO A 132 16.99 -12.38 12.92
C PRO A 132 17.57 -11.07 13.46
N GLN A 133 16.91 -9.95 13.17
CA GLN A 133 17.38 -8.61 13.56
C GLN A 133 17.59 -8.45 15.07
N TYR A 134 16.73 -9.03 15.91
CA TYR A 134 16.85 -8.91 17.37
C TYR A 134 18.17 -9.51 17.91
N LEU A 135 18.70 -10.56 17.27
CA LEU A 135 20.00 -11.13 17.64
C LEU A 135 21.15 -10.20 17.24
N VAL A 136 21.01 -9.52 16.10
CA VAL A 136 21.96 -8.50 15.66
C VAL A 136 21.97 -7.34 16.65
N ASP A 137 20.80 -6.88 17.10
CA ASP A 137 20.68 -5.77 18.03
C ASP A 137 21.22 -6.09 19.43
N LEU A 138 21.09 -7.34 19.89
CA LEU A 138 21.69 -7.78 21.15
C LEU A 138 23.23 -7.82 21.07
N TYR A 139 23.80 -8.23 19.94
CA TYR A 139 25.24 -8.41 19.80
C TYR A 139 25.98 -7.16 19.27
N ALA A 140 25.32 -6.31 18.49
CA ALA A 140 25.94 -5.14 17.88
C ALA A 140 26.56 -4.17 18.90
N PRO A 141 25.93 -3.86 20.06
CA PRO A 141 26.56 -3.06 21.11
C PRO A 141 27.85 -3.69 21.65
N LEU A 142 27.86 -5.02 21.85
CA LEU A 142 29.02 -5.76 22.36
C LEU A 142 30.18 -5.75 21.36
N ALA A 143 29.90 -5.95 20.07
CA ALA A 143 30.92 -5.89 19.03
C ALA A 143 31.55 -4.49 18.88
N ARG A 144 30.77 -3.42 19.13
CA ARG A 144 31.28 -2.04 19.14
C ARG A 144 32.18 -1.74 20.33
N ALA A 145 31.95 -2.35 21.49
CA ALA A 145 32.88 -2.20 22.62
C ALA A 145 34.26 -2.81 22.29
N GLY A 146 34.30 -3.85 21.44
CA GLY A 146 35.52 -4.56 21.06
C GLY A 146 36.35 -3.92 19.94
N ARG A 147 35.99 -2.75 19.40
CA ARG A 147 36.70 -2.11 18.27
C ARG A 147 37.49 -0.83 18.61
N PRO A 148 38.15 -0.70 19.79
CA PRO A 148 38.78 0.56 20.20
C PRO A 148 39.77 1.11 19.17
N PHE A 149 40.46 0.23 18.43
CA PHE A 149 41.36 0.60 17.33
C PHE A 149 40.62 1.24 16.14
N ALA A 150 39.50 0.67 15.70
CA ALA A 150 38.72 1.19 14.58
C ALA A 150 37.97 2.48 14.95
N ASP A 151 37.54 2.62 16.21
CA ASP A 151 36.91 3.84 16.70
C ASP A 151 37.91 5.00 16.89
N ALA A 152 39.16 4.70 17.26
CA ALA A 152 40.23 5.68 17.33
C ALA A 152 40.77 6.12 15.95
N SER A 153 40.47 5.35 14.90
CA SER A 153 40.93 5.65 13.55
C SER A 153 40.14 6.81 12.91
N ARG A 154 40.81 7.63 12.10
CA ARG A 154 40.18 8.75 11.39
C ARG A 154 39.22 8.22 10.32
N LYS A 155 37.94 8.56 10.44
CA LYS A 155 36.91 8.22 9.44
C LYS A 155 37.03 9.17 8.26
N HIS A 156 37.33 8.63 7.09
CA HIS A 156 37.32 9.37 5.84
C HIS A 156 36.02 9.10 5.09
N THR A 157 35.37 10.14 4.56
CA THR A 157 34.24 9.98 3.65
C THR A 157 34.76 9.41 2.33
N LEU A 158 34.17 8.30 1.89
CA LEU A 158 34.54 7.72 0.61
C LEU A 158 34.14 8.67 -0.52
N PRO A 159 35.01 8.90 -1.52
CA PRO A 159 34.64 9.64 -2.72
C PRO A 159 33.56 8.86 -3.51
N PRO A 160 32.69 9.55 -4.25
CA PRO A 160 31.59 8.92 -4.98
C PRO A 160 32.01 8.02 -6.16
N GLN A 161 33.30 7.92 -6.46
CA GLN A 161 33.85 7.09 -7.54
C GLN A 161 34.90 6.11 -7.00
N GLY A 162 34.90 4.86 -7.47
CA GLY A 162 35.93 3.85 -7.18
C GLY A 162 35.56 2.74 -6.18
N MET A 163 34.27 2.45 -5.96
CA MET A 163 33.84 1.41 -5.00
C MET A 163 34.08 -0.04 -5.41
N SER A 164 34.66 -0.31 -6.58
CA SER A 164 35.02 -1.67 -7.01
C SER A 164 36.49 -1.71 -7.47
N VAL A 165 37.26 -2.58 -6.83
CA VAL A 165 38.58 -3.02 -7.32
C VAL A 165 38.42 -4.48 -7.72
N VAL A 166 38.52 -4.75 -9.01
CA VAL A 166 38.59 -6.11 -9.54
C VAL A 166 40.07 -6.47 -9.60
N LEU A 167 40.51 -7.40 -8.77
CA LEU A 167 41.82 -8.03 -8.89
C LEU A 167 41.64 -9.24 -9.81
N SER A 168 42.29 -9.23 -10.97
CA SER A 168 42.45 -10.40 -11.84
C SER A 168 43.69 -11.20 -11.44
#